data_AF-A0A952D8P8-F1
#
_entry.id   AF-A0A952D8P8-F1
#
_cell.length_a   1.000
_cell.length_b   1.000
_cell.length_c   1.000
_cell.angle_alpha   90.00
_cell.angle_beta   90.00
_cell.angle_gamma   90.00
#
_symmetry.space_group_name_H-M   'P 1'
#
loop_
_entity.id
_entity.type
_entity.pdbx_description
1 polymer ?
#
loop_
_entity_poly.entity_id
_entity_poly.type
_entity_poly.pdbx_seq_one_letter_code
_entity_poly.pdbx_strand_id
1 'polypeptide(L)'
;MGQAGRGGWLRAVLAMAMLGGLQGCMSYGAVTLDRDRMDFTQAMASSWKQQTLLNIVKMRYGDTPIFVDVGQIVSSYQISSSMQAGGTVFPNLPAGAGTSNRIFNLGVQGQYTDRPTITYTPLTGSQFVRTLMTPIPPIRLFELIEAGWRVDLQFMAAVQTVNGHSNSRGGAQLRLEDPEFVRLVNALRRIQAAGALGSRYHADRDQNGEGLVMFFTTRKAGAEVMQDIALVKQLLGLDAARNEFPVIYGEVPPGRNDVIALHTRSGFQILYELATFVQVPEEHEREMRAYPHLPAAAEGRESLPPLIRIESSEDKPADAFATIFYGDRWYWIGNRDLPSKGLFSFLLVMLTLAESGPDAPSPFVTIQAN
;
A
#
# COMPACT_ATOMS: atom_id res chain seq x y z
N MET A 1 18.99 -73.65 -38.77
CA MET A 1 18.21 -72.41 -38.81
C MET A 1 17.65 -72.12 -37.42
N GLY A 2 17.85 -70.91 -36.88
CA GLY A 2 17.15 -70.44 -35.68
C GLY A 2 18.00 -70.16 -34.44
N GLN A 3 19.16 -69.51 -34.57
CA GLN A 3 19.68 -68.65 -33.49
C GLN A 3 18.86 -67.35 -33.47
N ALA A 4 18.32 -66.97 -32.30
CA ALA A 4 18.09 -65.58 -31.84
C ALA A 4 16.89 -65.56 -30.87
N GLY A 5 17.07 -65.05 -29.65
CA GLY A 5 15.91 -64.69 -28.83
C GLY A 5 16.18 -64.37 -27.35
N ARG A 6 17.14 -65.04 -26.70
CA ARG A 6 17.31 -64.89 -25.24
C ARG A 6 18.15 -63.68 -24.79
N GLY A 7 19.01 -63.13 -25.65
CA GLY A 7 19.84 -61.96 -25.32
C GLY A 7 19.13 -60.61 -25.46
N GLY A 8 18.03 -60.54 -26.22
CA GLY A 8 17.30 -59.29 -26.47
C GLY A 8 16.46 -58.83 -25.28
N TRP A 9 15.86 -59.78 -24.55
CA TRP A 9 14.98 -59.48 -23.43
C TRP A 9 15.72 -58.92 -22.21
N LEU A 10 16.90 -59.48 -21.87
CA LEU A 10 17.76 -58.95 -20.81
C LEU A 10 18.32 -57.57 -21.14
N ARG A 11 18.64 -57.31 -22.42
CA ARG A 11 19.08 -55.98 -22.89
C ARG A 11 17.92 -54.96 -22.89
N ALA A 12 16.69 -55.39 -23.19
CA ALA A 12 15.51 -54.53 -23.12
C ALA A 12 15.14 -54.15 -21.67
N VAL A 13 15.26 -55.09 -20.73
CA VAL A 13 14.99 -54.84 -19.30
C VAL A 13 16.06 -53.94 -18.67
N LEU A 14 17.34 -54.13 -19.01
CA LEU A 14 18.43 -53.25 -18.58
C LEU A 14 18.34 -51.84 -19.21
N ALA A 15 17.91 -51.73 -20.47
CA ALA A 15 17.67 -50.45 -21.11
C ALA A 15 16.48 -49.71 -20.47
N MET A 16 15.41 -50.42 -20.11
CA MET A 16 14.24 -49.82 -19.43
C MET A 16 14.56 -49.41 -17.98
N ALA A 17 15.44 -50.15 -17.29
CA ALA A 17 15.95 -49.77 -15.97
C ALA A 17 16.93 -48.58 -16.03
N MET A 18 17.75 -48.46 -17.09
CA MET A 18 18.59 -47.28 -17.34
C MET A 18 17.78 -46.05 -17.77
N LEU A 19 16.65 -46.22 -18.47
CA LEU A 19 15.71 -45.12 -18.77
C LEU A 19 14.90 -44.67 -17.53
N GLY A 20 14.73 -45.54 -16.52
CA GLY A 20 14.08 -45.19 -15.25
C GLY A 20 14.99 -44.44 -14.26
N GLY A 21 16.32 -44.56 -14.39
CA GLY A 21 17.30 -43.92 -13.50
C GLY A 21 17.62 -42.44 -13.82
N LEU A 22 17.07 -41.89 -14.90
CA LEU A 22 17.30 -40.50 -15.35
C LEU A 22 16.18 -39.52 -14.99
N GLN A 23 15.17 -39.95 -14.23
CA GLN A 23 14.28 -39.02 -13.52
C GLN A 23 15.04 -38.48 -12.31
N GLY A 24 16.04 -37.64 -12.61
CA GLY A 24 16.77 -36.88 -11.60
C GLY A 24 15.77 -36.15 -10.72
N CYS A 25 16.15 -35.97 -9.46
CA CYS A 25 15.57 -35.01 -8.54
C CYS A 25 15.62 -33.60 -9.18
N MET A 26 14.71 -33.31 -10.11
CA MET A 26 14.34 -31.94 -10.40
C MET A 26 13.67 -31.47 -9.12
N SER A 27 14.43 -30.72 -8.33
CA SER A 27 13.93 -29.94 -7.20
C SER A 27 12.88 -28.97 -7.76
N TYR A 28 11.64 -29.45 -7.83
CA TYR A 28 10.46 -28.65 -8.19
C TYR A 28 10.20 -27.57 -7.14
N GLY A 29 10.87 -27.62 -5.97
CA GLY A 29 10.71 -26.67 -4.87
C GLY A 29 11.39 -25.31 -5.07
N ALA A 30 12.48 -25.22 -5.84
CA ALA A 30 13.17 -23.93 -6.02
C ALA A 30 12.45 -22.99 -7.02
N VAL A 31 11.87 -23.56 -8.09
CA VAL A 31 11.12 -22.78 -9.10
C VAL A 31 9.73 -22.39 -8.60
N THR A 32 9.11 -23.20 -7.74
CA THR A 32 7.86 -22.81 -7.04
C THR A 32 8.14 -21.74 -6.00
N LEU A 33 9.25 -21.79 -5.26
CA LEU A 33 9.55 -20.80 -4.22
C LEU A 33 9.66 -19.36 -4.75
N ASP A 34 10.38 -19.15 -5.85
CA ASP A 34 10.51 -17.80 -6.44
C ASP A 34 9.18 -17.30 -7.01
N ARG A 35 8.40 -18.19 -7.63
CA ARG A 35 7.06 -17.87 -8.16
C ARG A 35 6.07 -17.56 -7.03
N ASP A 36 6.02 -18.40 -6.01
CA ASP A 36 5.13 -18.26 -4.86
C ASP A 36 5.45 -17.00 -4.07
N ARG A 37 6.73 -16.63 -3.92
CA ARG A 37 7.12 -15.37 -3.27
C ARG A 37 6.65 -14.14 -4.04
N MET A 38 6.72 -14.15 -5.36
CA MET A 38 6.24 -13.06 -6.21
C MET A 38 4.71 -12.95 -6.18
N ASP A 39 4.01 -14.06 -6.40
CA ASP A 39 2.55 -14.14 -6.35
C ASP A 39 2.04 -13.71 -4.97
N PHE A 40 2.74 -14.11 -3.90
CA PHE A 40 2.45 -13.71 -2.54
C PHE A 40 2.65 -12.21 -2.30
N THR A 41 3.80 -11.67 -2.68
CA THR A 41 4.10 -10.23 -2.49
C THR A 41 3.09 -9.37 -3.25
N GLN A 42 2.67 -9.82 -4.44
CA GLN A 42 1.63 -9.15 -5.22
C GLN A 42 0.25 -9.26 -4.55
N ALA A 43 -0.12 -10.43 -4.03
CA ALA A 43 -1.37 -10.62 -3.30
C ALA A 43 -1.43 -9.72 -2.05
N MET A 44 -0.37 -9.69 -1.26
CA MET A 44 -0.22 -8.82 -0.09
C MET A 44 -0.36 -7.33 -0.45
N ALA A 45 0.40 -6.87 -1.45
CA ALA A 45 0.32 -5.49 -1.90
C ALA A 45 -1.08 -5.13 -2.41
N SER A 46 -1.77 -6.06 -3.09
CA SER A 46 -3.15 -5.85 -3.55
C SER A 46 -4.15 -5.77 -2.39
N SER A 47 -4.00 -6.63 -1.38
CA SER A 47 -4.86 -6.66 -0.19
C SER A 47 -4.76 -5.36 0.59
N TRP A 48 -3.55 -4.83 0.76
CA TRP A 48 -3.35 -3.58 1.48
C TRP A 48 -3.91 -2.35 0.74
N LYS A 49 -3.78 -2.33 -0.59
CA LYS A 49 -4.45 -1.32 -1.42
C LYS A 49 -5.96 -1.39 -1.27
N GLN A 50 -6.53 -2.60 -1.33
CA GLN A 50 -7.96 -2.81 -1.17
C GLN A 50 -8.44 -2.40 0.21
N GLN A 51 -7.73 -2.79 1.28
CA GLN A 51 -8.09 -2.43 2.65
C GLN A 51 -8.02 -0.92 2.89
N THR A 52 -6.94 -0.27 2.43
CA THR A 52 -6.81 1.18 2.55
C THR A 52 -7.92 1.90 1.78
N LEU A 53 -8.20 1.50 0.54
CA LEU A 53 -9.28 2.08 -0.25
C LEU A 53 -10.65 1.83 0.40
N LEU A 54 -10.89 0.62 0.91
CA LEU A 54 -12.12 0.29 1.64
C LEU A 54 -12.30 1.18 2.86
N ASN A 55 -11.24 1.43 3.64
CA ASN A 55 -11.30 2.29 4.81
C ASN A 55 -11.60 3.75 4.43
N ILE A 56 -11.03 4.25 3.33
CA ILE A 56 -11.36 5.59 2.81
C ILE A 56 -12.85 5.68 2.43
N VAL A 57 -13.38 4.68 1.72
CA VAL A 57 -14.79 4.64 1.34
C VAL A 57 -15.69 4.49 2.57
N LYS A 58 -15.36 3.61 3.52
CA LYS A 58 -16.09 3.48 4.79
C LYS A 58 -16.22 4.81 5.53
N MET A 59 -15.11 5.55 5.65
CA MET A 59 -15.11 6.87 6.29
C MET A 59 -16.04 7.86 5.59
N ARG A 60 -16.18 7.79 4.25
CA ARG A 60 -17.13 8.62 3.50
C ARG A 60 -18.59 8.31 3.89
N TYR A 61 -18.89 7.07 4.23
CA TYR A 61 -20.20 6.61 4.72
C TYR A 61 -20.34 6.67 6.25
N GLY A 62 -19.37 7.27 6.96
CA GLY A 62 -19.40 7.35 8.43
C GLY A 62 -19.15 6.02 9.16
N ASP A 63 -18.68 4.99 8.45
CA ASP A 63 -18.30 3.71 9.04
C ASP A 63 -16.88 3.75 9.62
N THR A 64 -16.61 2.87 10.59
CA THR A 64 -15.34 2.82 11.32
C THR A 64 -14.26 2.13 10.46
N PRO A 65 -13.07 2.73 10.28
CA PRO A 65 -11.97 2.08 9.58
C PRO A 65 -11.43 0.90 10.40
N ILE A 66 -11.07 -0.19 9.73
CA ILE A 66 -10.45 -1.37 10.37
C ILE A 66 -9.20 -1.75 9.59
N PHE A 67 -8.08 -1.85 10.31
CA PHE A 67 -6.82 -2.32 9.77
C PHE A 67 -6.48 -3.68 10.38
N VAL A 68 -6.00 -4.57 9.54
CA VAL A 68 -5.68 -5.94 9.88
C VAL A 68 -4.32 -6.20 9.27
N ASP A 69 -3.35 -6.47 10.13
CA ASP A 69 -2.02 -6.84 9.71
C ASP A 69 -1.94 -8.36 9.51
N VAL A 70 -1.07 -8.78 8.59
CA VAL A 70 -0.82 -10.20 8.32
C VAL A 70 0.43 -10.59 9.11
N GLY A 71 0.21 -11.03 10.36
CA GLY A 71 1.30 -11.25 11.31
C GLY A 71 2.24 -12.40 10.93
N GLN A 72 1.69 -13.56 10.56
CA GLN A 72 2.50 -14.75 10.21
C GLN A 72 1.77 -15.64 9.21
N ILE A 73 2.55 -16.28 8.33
CA ILE A 73 2.06 -17.32 7.42
C ILE A 73 2.90 -18.55 7.61
N VAL A 74 2.23 -19.67 7.92
CA VAL A 74 2.84 -21.00 7.99
C VAL A 74 2.33 -21.81 6.81
N SER A 75 3.22 -22.13 5.88
CA SER A 75 2.91 -23.02 4.75
C SER A 75 3.27 -24.45 5.12
N SER A 76 2.33 -25.37 4.94
CA SER A 76 2.55 -26.81 5.15
C SER A 76 2.32 -27.55 3.84
N TYR A 77 3.39 -28.14 3.30
CA TYR A 77 3.32 -28.96 2.11
C TYR A 77 3.12 -30.42 2.54
N GLN A 78 2.02 -31.03 2.09
CA GLN A 78 1.80 -32.47 2.23
C GLN A 78 1.75 -33.10 0.84
N ILE A 79 2.80 -33.84 0.50
CA ILE A 79 2.81 -34.74 -0.65
C ILE A 79 2.45 -36.13 -0.13
N SER A 80 1.22 -36.56 -0.35
CA SER A 80 0.79 -37.93 -0.09
C SER A 80 0.74 -38.70 -1.40
N SER A 81 1.71 -39.59 -1.59
CA SER A 81 1.69 -40.61 -2.65
C SER A 81 1.19 -41.90 -2.02
N SER A 82 -0.09 -42.20 -2.18
CA SER A 82 -0.62 -43.51 -1.78
C SER A 82 -0.59 -44.46 -2.98
N MET A 83 0.23 -45.51 -2.91
CA MET A 83 0.19 -46.61 -3.86
C MET A 83 -0.80 -47.65 -3.32
N GLN A 84 -1.99 -47.71 -3.88
CA GLN A 84 -3.00 -48.70 -3.49
C GLN A 84 -2.99 -49.83 -4.51
N ALA A 85 -2.43 -50.97 -4.13
CA ALA A 85 -2.51 -52.21 -4.90
C ALA A 85 -3.55 -53.13 -4.24
N GLY A 86 -4.76 -53.15 -4.79
CA GLY A 86 -5.85 -53.99 -4.31
C GLY A 86 -6.46 -54.79 -5.46
N GLY A 87 -6.57 -56.11 -5.29
CA GLY A 87 -7.29 -56.98 -6.21
C GLY A 87 -8.51 -57.57 -5.53
N THR A 88 -9.71 -57.32 -6.04
CA THR A 88 -10.94 -57.98 -5.60
C THR A 88 -11.15 -59.26 -6.40
N VAL A 89 -11.11 -60.40 -5.71
CA VAL A 89 -11.47 -61.70 -6.28
C VAL A 89 -12.90 -62.00 -5.88
N PHE A 90 -13.81 -62.11 -6.85
CA PHE A 90 -15.17 -62.58 -6.61
C PHE A 90 -15.20 -64.12 -6.76
N PRO A 91 -15.31 -64.90 -5.69
CA PRO A 91 -15.40 -66.35 -5.80
C PRO A 91 -16.87 -66.70 -6.01
N ASN A 92 -17.31 -66.79 -7.28
CA ASN A 92 -18.46 -67.58 -7.78
C ASN A 92 -19.14 -66.92 -8.99
N LEU A 93 -18.48 -66.96 -10.15
CA LEU A 93 -19.17 -66.82 -11.45
C LEU A 93 -19.01 -68.13 -12.22
N PRO A 94 -20.08 -68.69 -12.81
CA PRO A 94 -20.04 -70.00 -13.45
C PRO A 94 -19.07 -70.02 -14.64
N ALA A 95 -18.25 -71.06 -14.73
CA ALA A 95 -17.29 -71.24 -15.81
C ALA A 95 -18.02 -71.44 -17.16
N GLY A 96 -17.92 -70.47 -18.07
CA GLY A 96 -18.53 -70.57 -19.39
C GLY A 96 -18.49 -69.34 -20.30
N ALA A 97 -18.10 -68.16 -19.82
CA ALA A 97 -17.92 -66.97 -20.67
C ALA A 97 -16.43 -66.66 -20.81
N GLY A 98 -15.89 -66.90 -22.00
CA GLY A 98 -14.51 -66.61 -22.35
C GLY A 98 -14.22 -65.11 -22.36
N THR A 99 -13.77 -64.57 -21.23
CA THR A 99 -12.80 -63.47 -21.15
C THR A 99 -12.38 -63.32 -19.69
N SER A 100 -11.08 -63.25 -19.47
CA SER A 100 -10.40 -63.01 -18.20
C SER A 100 -10.95 -61.82 -17.41
N ASN A 101 -11.59 -62.06 -16.26
CA ASN A 101 -12.03 -60.98 -15.36
C ASN A 101 -11.14 -60.88 -14.11
N ARG A 102 -9.82 -60.77 -14.33
CA ARG A 102 -8.88 -60.24 -13.32
C ARG A 102 -8.86 -58.73 -13.46
N ILE A 103 -9.69 -58.02 -12.69
CA ILE A 103 -9.61 -56.56 -12.64
C ILE A 103 -8.45 -56.21 -11.70
N PHE A 104 -7.28 -55.95 -12.30
CA PHE A 104 -6.17 -55.31 -11.61
C PHE A 104 -6.44 -53.81 -11.64
N ASN A 105 -6.79 -53.22 -10.49
CA ASN A 105 -6.86 -51.77 -10.37
C ASN A 105 -5.47 -51.28 -9.93
N LEU A 106 -4.74 -50.69 -10.86
CA LEU A 106 -3.46 -50.01 -10.60
C LEU A 106 -3.71 -48.51 -10.72
N GLY A 107 -3.97 -47.85 -9.59
CA GLY A 107 -4.17 -46.40 -9.54
C GLY A 107 -3.01 -45.73 -8.82
N VAL A 108 -2.38 -44.74 -9.46
CA VAL A 108 -1.54 -43.76 -8.77
C VAL A 108 -2.43 -42.56 -8.47
N GLN A 109 -2.80 -42.36 -7.21
CA GLN A 109 -3.49 -41.15 -6.77
C GLN A 109 -2.46 -40.24 -6.10
N GLY A 110 -1.95 -39.26 -6.84
CA GLY A 110 -1.20 -38.15 -6.27
C GLY A 110 -2.15 -37.11 -5.74
N GLN A 111 -2.11 -36.82 -4.44
CA GLN A 111 -2.80 -35.67 -3.86
C GLN A 111 -1.75 -34.63 -3.48
N TYR A 112 -1.78 -33.49 -4.16
CA TYR A 112 -1.04 -32.29 -3.80
C TYR A 112 -1.98 -31.39 -3.00
N THR A 113 -1.74 -31.25 -1.69
CA THR A 113 -2.53 -30.36 -0.83
C THR A 113 -1.60 -29.28 -0.29
N ASP A 114 -1.87 -28.04 -0.70
CA ASP A 114 -1.27 -26.84 -0.13
C ASP A 114 -2.35 -26.10 0.68
N ARG A 115 -2.09 -25.88 1.97
CA ARG A 115 -2.96 -25.13 2.89
C ARG A 115 -2.12 -24.18 3.73
N PRO A 116 -1.83 -22.96 3.24
CA PRO A 116 -1.20 -21.95 4.07
C PRO A 116 -2.15 -21.54 5.19
N THR A 117 -1.66 -21.52 6.42
CA THR A 117 -2.38 -20.90 7.55
C THR A 117 -1.93 -19.45 7.64
N ILE A 118 -2.85 -18.51 7.40
CA ILE A 118 -2.61 -17.06 7.48
C ILE A 118 -3.16 -16.56 8.82
N THR A 119 -2.29 -16.04 9.68
CA THR A 119 -2.68 -15.42 10.95
C THR A 119 -2.90 -13.93 10.73
N TYR A 120 -4.14 -13.49 10.88
CA TYR A 120 -4.52 -12.08 10.83
C TYR A 120 -4.54 -11.49 12.23
N THR A 121 -3.78 -10.42 12.45
CA THR A 121 -3.74 -9.68 13.71
C THR A 121 -4.36 -8.31 13.51
N PRO A 122 -5.57 -8.06 14.05
CA PRO A 122 -6.20 -6.76 13.90
C PRO A 122 -5.38 -5.68 14.63
N LEU A 123 -5.20 -4.52 14.00
CA LEU A 123 -4.62 -3.36 14.69
C LEU A 123 -5.60 -2.89 15.75
N THR A 124 -5.31 -3.20 17.02
CA THR A 124 -6.17 -2.89 18.17
C THR A 124 -5.38 -2.20 19.28
N GLY A 125 -6.09 -1.50 20.15
CA GLY A 125 -5.51 -0.87 21.34
C GLY A 125 -4.44 0.19 21.02
N SER A 126 -3.26 0.05 21.61
CA SER A 126 -2.18 1.05 21.56
C SER A 126 -1.53 1.17 20.18
N GLN A 127 -1.43 0.08 19.40
CA GLN A 127 -0.86 0.12 18.05
C GLN A 127 -1.73 0.94 17.09
N PHE A 128 -3.06 0.79 17.16
CA PHE A 128 -3.99 1.61 16.39
C PHE A 128 -3.82 3.10 16.71
N VAL A 129 -3.75 3.46 18.00
CA VAL A 129 -3.56 4.85 18.44
C VAL A 129 -2.21 5.39 17.94
N ARG A 130 -1.13 4.62 18.09
CA ARG A 130 0.20 5.01 17.64
C ARG A 130 0.25 5.25 16.13
N THR A 131 -0.27 4.31 15.33
CA THR A 131 -0.16 4.34 13.87
C THR A 131 -1.10 5.38 13.24
N LEU A 132 -2.34 5.47 13.72
CA LEU A 132 -3.38 6.26 13.04
C LEU A 132 -3.74 7.56 13.75
N MET A 133 -3.60 7.64 15.07
CA MET A 133 -4.01 8.82 15.84
C MET A 133 -2.84 9.76 16.15
N THR A 134 -1.60 9.31 16.01
CA THR A 134 -0.42 10.16 16.24
C THR A 134 -0.13 11.00 14.99
N PRO A 135 0.02 12.33 15.11
CA PRO A 135 0.43 13.19 13.99
C PRO A 135 1.79 12.78 13.44
N ILE A 136 1.97 12.91 12.12
CA ILE A 136 3.22 12.57 11.45
C ILE A 136 4.29 13.60 11.82
N PRO A 137 5.44 13.23 12.41
CA PRO A 137 6.48 14.20 12.74
C PRO A 137 6.96 14.96 11.49
N PRO A 138 7.11 16.30 11.53
CA PRO A 138 7.54 17.11 10.37
C PRO A 138 8.78 16.56 9.66
N ILE A 139 9.76 16.06 10.42
CA ILE A 139 10.98 15.45 9.88
C ILE A 139 10.71 14.35 8.83
N ARG A 140 9.68 13.53 9.01
CA ARG A 140 9.32 12.46 8.06
C ARG A 140 8.86 13.01 6.72
N LEU A 141 8.16 14.15 6.72
CA LEU A 141 7.75 14.81 5.48
C LEU A 141 8.97 15.37 4.74
N PHE A 142 9.89 16.03 5.46
CA PHE A 142 11.08 16.60 4.85
C PHE A 142 12.06 15.54 4.33
N GLU A 143 12.18 14.40 5.01
CA GLU A 143 12.91 13.21 4.51
C GLU A 143 12.35 12.74 3.14
N LEU A 144 11.03 12.73 2.98
CA LEU A 144 10.41 12.37 1.69
C LEU A 144 10.55 13.46 0.63
N ILE A 145 10.48 14.74 1.01
CA ILE A 145 10.77 15.87 0.10
C ILE A 145 12.18 15.73 -0.47
N GLU A 146 13.18 15.38 0.36
CA GLU A 146 14.55 15.12 -0.08
C GLU A 146 14.68 13.88 -0.97
N ALA A 147 13.88 12.84 -0.71
CA ALA A 147 13.78 11.65 -1.56
C ALA A 147 13.08 11.94 -2.91
N GLY A 148 12.65 13.18 -3.18
CA GLY A 148 12.08 13.61 -4.44
C GLY A 148 10.55 13.57 -4.49
N TRP A 149 9.87 13.30 -3.38
CA TRP A 149 8.41 13.39 -3.31
C TRP A 149 7.96 14.85 -3.38
N ARG A 150 6.88 15.11 -4.13
CA ARG A 150 6.44 16.48 -4.35
C ARG A 150 5.95 17.12 -3.06
N VAL A 151 6.40 18.35 -2.78
CA VAL A 151 6.00 19.09 -1.58
C VAL A 151 4.51 19.43 -1.55
N ASP A 152 3.90 19.66 -2.72
CA ASP A 152 2.48 19.99 -2.81
C ASP A 152 1.58 18.83 -2.37
N LEU A 153 1.84 17.61 -2.86
CA LEU A 153 1.09 16.43 -2.44
C LEU A 153 1.20 16.20 -0.93
N GLN A 154 2.40 16.35 -0.38
CA GLN A 154 2.64 16.15 1.04
C GLN A 154 1.97 17.22 1.90
N PHE A 155 2.04 18.49 1.50
CA PHE A 155 1.40 19.57 2.25
C PHE A 155 -0.11 19.47 2.17
N MET A 156 -0.66 19.20 0.99
CA MET A 156 -2.11 19.05 0.83
C MET A 156 -2.66 17.87 1.65
N ALA A 157 -1.95 16.74 1.72
CA ALA A 157 -2.44 15.56 2.43
C ALA A 157 -2.07 15.53 3.91
N ALA A 158 -0.82 15.85 4.26
CA ALA A 158 -0.29 15.63 5.61
C ALA A 158 -0.14 16.90 6.44
N VAL A 159 -0.26 18.11 5.88
CA VAL A 159 -0.16 19.36 6.67
C VAL A 159 -1.56 19.90 6.91
N GLN A 160 -1.89 20.15 8.17
CA GLN A 160 -3.16 20.76 8.58
C GLN A 160 -3.06 22.27 8.67
N THR A 161 -1.98 22.78 9.27
CA THR A 161 -1.69 24.22 9.31
C THR A 161 -0.19 24.48 9.20
N VAL A 162 0.17 25.64 8.67
CA VAL A 162 1.55 26.13 8.62
C VAL A 162 1.57 27.62 8.90
N ASN A 163 2.24 28.02 9.99
CA ASN A 163 2.24 29.38 10.52
C ASN A 163 0.83 30.05 10.55
N GLY A 164 -0.19 29.30 10.96
CA GLY A 164 -1.58 29.77 11.02
C GLY A 164 -2.39 29.64 9.72
N HIS A 165 -1.75 29.42 8.57
CA HIS A 165 -2.46 29.15 7.31
C HIS A 165 -3.04 27.74 7.33
N SER A 166 -4.36 27.65 7.24
CA SER A 166 -5.08 26.38 7.35
C SER A 166 -5.30 25.73 6.00
N ASN A 167 -5.05 24.43 5.96
CA ASN A 167 -5.45 23.56 4.87
C ASN A 167 -6.95 23.19 4.98
N SER A 168 -7.48 22.54 3.94
CA SER A 168 -8.84 22.01 3.92
C SER A 168 -9.08 21.03 5.07
N ARG A 169 -10.34 20.86 5.47
CA ARG A 169 -10.76 19.82 6.40
C ARG A 169 -11.98 19.11 5.84
N GLY A 170 -11.85 17.79 5.69
CA GLY A 170 -12.87 16.89 5.23
C GLY A 170 -13.89 16.44 6.29
N GLY A 171 -14.92 15.73 5.80
CA GLY A 171 -16.02 15.11 6.54
C GLY A 171 -16.86 16.05 7.42
N ALA A 172 -17.14 15.69 8.68
CA ALA A 172 -18.17 16.35 9.49
C ALA A 172 -17.89 17.85 9.77
N GLN A 173 -16.63 18.28 9.74
CA GLN A 173 -16.21 19.67 9.92
C GLN A 173 -15.64 20.23 8.62
N LEU A 174 -16.47 20.21 7.57
CA LEU A 174 -16.11 20.64 6.23
C LEU A 174 -15.60 22.09 6.23
N ARG A 175 -14.35 22.29 5.78
CA ARG A 175 -13.74 23.61 5.64
C ARG A 175 -12.85 23.64 4.40
N LEU A 176 -12.98 24.70 3.59
CA LEU A 176 -12.08 24.98 2.47
C LEU A 176 -10.73 25.51 2.97
N GLU A 177 -9.68 25.24 2.22
CA GLU A 177 -8.34 25.76 2.47
C GLU A 177 -8.27 27.30 2.37
N ASP A 178 -7.39 27.90 3.17
CA ASP A 178 -7.14 29.33 3.12
C ASP A 178 -6.43 29.68 1.79
N PRO A 179 -6.77 30.79 1.10
CA PRO A 179 -6.16 31.11 -0.20
C PRO A 179 -4.63 31.29 -0.11
N GLU A 180 -4.16 31.78 1.04
CA GLU A 180 -2.73 31.95 1.33
C GLU A 180 -2.00 30.61 1.46
N PHE A 181 -2.69 29.56 1.95
CA PHE A 181 -2.17 28.20 1.96
C PHE A 181 -1.96 27.67 0.53
N VAL A 182 -2.93 27.90 -0.38
CA VAL A 182 -2.82 27.51 -1.79
C VAL A 182 -1.61 28.18 -2.46
N ARG A 183 -1.47 29.49 -2.29
CA ARG A 183 -0.34 30.26 -2.83
C ARG A 183 1.00 29.78 -2.28
N LEU A 184 1.06 29.49 -0.98
CA LEU A 184 2.24 28.96 -0.32
C LEU A 184 2.65 27.61 -0.92
N VAL A 185 1.72 26.66 -1.05
CA VAL A 185 2.00 25.33 -1.59
C VAL A 185 2.48 25.41 -3.04
N ASN A 186 1.82 26.24 -3.87
CA ASN A 186 2.23 26.45 -5.26
C ASN A 186 3.64 27.05 -5.37
N ALA A 187 3.98 28.02 -4.52
CA ALA A 187 5.32 28.60 -4.47
C ALA A 187 6.37 27.59 -4.00
N LEU A 188 6.10 26.84 -2.92
CA LEU A 188 6.98 25.76 -2.44
C LEU A 188 7.24 24.73 -3.53
N ARG A 189 6.21 24.36 -4.32
CA ARG A 189 6.35 23.42 -5.43
C ARG A 189 7.29 23.92 -6.52
N ARG A 190 7.20 25.20 -6.90
CA ARG A 190 8.10 25.83 -7.88
C ARG A 190 9.53 25.91 -7.36
N ILE A 191 9.72 26.29 -6.10
CA ILE A 191 11.05 26.33 -5.44
C ILE A 191 11.67 24.91 -5.40
N GLN A 192 10.88 23.90 -5.04
CA GLN A 192 11.33 22.50 -5.03
C GLN A 192 11.71 22.04 -6.44
N ALA A 193 10.88 22.31 -7.45
CA ALA A 193 11.15 21.92 -8.83
C ALA A 193 12.44 22.57 -9.39
N ALA A 194 12.80 23.75 -8.88
CA ALA A 194 14.05 24.43 -9.21
C ALA A 194 15.27 23.93 -8.40
N GLY A 195 15.10 22.97 -7.48
CA GLY A 195 16.16 22.49 -6.59
C GLY A 195 16.62 23.52 -5.55
N ALA A 196 15.80 24.53 -5.27
CA ALA A 196 16.12 25.62 -4.36
C ALA A 196 15.58 25.41 -2.93
N LEU A 197 14.94 24.26 -2.67
CA LEU A 197 14.42 23.86 -1.35
C LEU A 197 15.25 22.70 -0.81
N GLY A 198 15.70 22.79 0.43
CA GLY A 198 16.36 21.69 1.12
C GLY A 198 16.04 21.67 2.62
N SER A 199 16.41 20.58 3.28
CA SER A 199 16.34 20.44 4.73
C SER A 199 17.61 19.79 5.27
N ARG A 200 17.79 19.88 6.58
CA ARG A 200 18.84 19.17 7.31
C ARG A 200 18.39 18.94 8.74
N TYR A 201 18.91 17.88 9.34
CA TYR A 201 18.67 17.55 10.74
C TYR A 201 19.92 17.80 11.59
N HIS A 202 19.75 18.53 12.69
CA HIS A 202 20.76 18.74 13.72
C HIS A 202 20.30 18.07 15.02
N ALA A 203 20.86 16.91 15.33
CA ALA A 203 20.52 16.16 16.55
C ALA A 203 20.68 17.00 17.83
N ASP A 204 21.71 17.86 17.89
CA ASP A 204 21.99 18.70 19.05
C ASP A 204 20.87 19.71 19.36
N ARG A 205 20.13 20.17 18.34
CA ARG A 205 19.03 21.13 18.48
C ARG A 205 17.69 20.46 18.75
N ASP A 206 17.62 19.14 18.61
CA ASP A 206 16.37 18.39 18.71
C ASP A 206 15.84 18.28 20.13
N GLN A 207 16.69 18.54 21.13
CA GLN A 207 16.28 18.67 22.54
C GLN A 207 15.18 19.73 22.74
N ASN A 208 15.13 20.73 21.86
CA ASN A 208 14.11 21.79 21.86
C ASN A 208 13.06 21.61 20.74
N GLY A 209 13.06 20.48 20.03
CA GLY A 209 12.19 20.25 18.86
C GLY A 209 12.56 21.08 17.63
N GLU A 210 13.76 21.67 17.60
CA GLU A 210 14.29 22.50 16.50
C GLU A 210 15.39 21.77 15.69
N GLY A 211 15.43 20.45 15.77
CA GLY A 211 16.43 19.64 15.06
C GLY A 211 16.30 19.74 13.55
N LEU A 212 15.07 19.81 13.03
CA LEU A 212 14.80 19.98 11.60
C LEU A 212 14.97 21.45 11.19
N VAL A 213 15.80 21.72 10.18
CA VAL A 213 15.98 23.05 9.59
C VAL A 213 15.69 22.98 8.10
N MET A 214 14.71 23.76 7.65
CA MET A 214 14.43 24.01 6.24
C MET A 214 15.27 25.19 5.75
N PHE A 215 15.80 25.11 4.54
CA PHE A 215 16.57 26.20 3.95
C PHE A 215 16.28 26.43 2.47
N PHE A 216 16.51 27.67 2.03
CA PHE A 216 16.43 28.07 0.63
C PHE A 216 17.82 28.26 0.03
N THR A 217 18.07 27.67 -1.13
CA THR A 217 19.31 27.86 -1.89
C THR A 217 19.14 28.98 -2.91
N THR A 218 19.77 30.12 -2.66
CA THR A 218 19.62 31.33 -3.50
C THR A 218 20.74 31.53 -4.53
N ARG A 219 21.92 30.90 -4.37
CA ARG A 219 23.11 31.17 -5.20
C ARG A 219 22.92 30.95 -6.71
N LYS A 220 22.02 30.04 -7.09
CA LYS A 220 21.71 29.71 -8.50
C LYS A 220 20.22 29.90 -8.82
N ALA A 221 19.46 30.53 -7.94
CA ALA A 221 18.03 30.72 -8.13
C ALA A 221 17.79 31.80 -9.19
N GLY A 222 16.94 31.50 -10.18
CA GLY A 222 16.47 32.49 -11.14
C GLY A 222 15.57 33.55 -10.47
N ALA A 223 15.27 34.62 -11.20
CA ALA A 223 14.44 35.72 -10.68
C ALA A 223 13.06 35.25 -10.20
N GLU A 224 12.41 34.34 -10.94
CA GLU A 224 11.11 33.77 -10.56
C GLU A 224 11.19 32.98 -9.25
N VAL A 225 12.22 32.15 -9.08
CA VAL A 225 12.43 31.36 -7.86
C VAL A 225 12.71 32.27 -6.66
N MET A 226 13.44 33.37 -6.87
CA MET A 226 13.68 34.37 -5.82
C MET A 226 12.39 35.09 -5.42
N GLN A 227 11.48 35.36 -6.35
CA GLN A 227 10.15 35.91 -6.06
C GLN A 227 9.30 34.91 -5.28
N ASP A 228 9.32 33.62 -5.65
CA ASP A 228 8.63 32.58 -4.89
C ASP A 228 9.18 32.44 -3.47
N ILE A 229 10.51 32.48 -3.29
CA ILE A 229 11.14 32.46 -1.95
C ILE A 229 10.68 33.67 -1.12
N ALA A 230 10.68 34.87 -1.71
CA ALA A 230 10.20 36.07 -1.03
C ALA A 230 8.72 35.96 -0.65
N LEU A 231 7.88 35.41 -1.55
CA LEU A 231 6.47 35.16 -1.29
C LEU A 231 6.27 34.16 -0.13
N VAL A 232 7.00 33.05 -0.11
CA VAL A 232 6.94 32.07 0.99
C VAL A 232 7.31 32.72 2.31
N LYS A 233 8.41 33.49 2.36
CA LYS A 233 8.81 34.21 3.59
C LYS A 233 7.75 35.21 4.03
N GLN A 234 7.17 35.96 3.11
CA GLN A 234 6.11 36.92 3.40
C GLN A 234 4.86 36.22 3.97
N LEU A 235 4.36 35.18 3.30
CA LEU A 235 3.18 34.44 3.74
C LEU A 235 3.37 33.84 5.13
N LEU A 236 4.55 33.26 5.39
CA LEU A 236 4.87 32.65 6.68
C LEU A 236 5.28 33.66 7.76
N GLY A 237 5.37 34.96 7.46
CA GLY A 237 5.82 35.98 8.42
C GLY A 237 7.28 35.82 8.86
N LEU A 238 8.14 35.30 7.96
CA LEU A 238 9.54 35.01 8.24
C LEU A 238 10.46 36.21 7.96
N ASP A 239 11.60 36.25 8.65
CA ASP A 239 12.66 37.23 8.38
C ASP A 239 13.18 37.09 6.94
N ALA A 240 13.00 38.16 6.16
CA ALA A 240 13.39 38.23 4.75
C ALA A 240 14.91 38.01 4.53
N ALA A 241 15.75 38.38 5.48
CA ALA A 241 17.20 38.28 5.40
C ALA A 241 17.73 36.86 5.66
N ARG A 242 16.96 36.03 6.38
CA ARG A 242 17.32 34.65 6.69
C ARG A 242 16.98 33.70 5.56
N ASN A 243 17.76 32.65 5.38
CA ASN A 243 17.48 31.57 4.42
C ASN A 243 17.36 30.20 5.10
N GLU A 244 17.42 30.16 6.43
CA GLU A 244 17.38 28.93 7.22
C GLU A 244 16.42 29.12 8.37
N PHE A 245 15.49 28.18 8.52
CA PHE A 245 14.40 28.26 9.47
C PHE A 245 14.22 26.90 10.14
N PRO A 246 14.36 26.81 11.47
CA PRO A 246 13.93 25.62 12.21
C PRO A 246 12.45 25.35 11.95
N VAL A 247 12.10 24.08 11.81
CA VAL A 247 10.73 23.62 11.66
C VAL A 247 10.33 22.93 12.95
N ILE A 248 9.33 23.47 13.62
CA ILE A 248 8.79 22.96 14.88
C ILE A 248 7.39 22.40 14.65
N TYR A 249 6.98 21.45 15.49
CA TYR A 249 5.60 21.00 15.52
C TYR A 249 4.72 22.04 16.23
N GLY A 250 3.66 22.51 15.57
CA GLY A 250 2.71 23.47 16.16
C GLY A 250 1.86 24.21 15.13
N GLU A 251 0.75 24.82 15.56
CA GLU A 251 -0.17 25.52 14.67
C GLU A 251 0.29 26.93 14.28
N VAL A 252 0.86 27.67 15.23
CA VAL A 252 1.29 29.07 15.08
C VAL A 252 2.69 29.22 15.70
N PRO A 253 3.61 29.98 15.07
CA PRO A 253 4.92 30.24 15.66
C PRO A 253 4.78 31.03 16.98
N PRO A 254 5.65 30.82 17.97
CA PRO A 254 5.57 31.47 19.28
C PRO A 254 6.06 32.92 19.23
N GLY A 255 5.41 33.79 18.45
CA GLY A 255 5.76 35.20 18.28
C GLY A 255 7.12 35.44 17.61
N ARG A 256 7.70 34.41 16.98
CA ARG A 256 9.01 34.43 16.33
C ARG A 256 8.84 34.46 14.82
N ASN A 257 9.65 35.27 14.14
CA ASN A 257 9.73 35.34 12.67
C ASN A 257 10.87 34.49 12.10
N ASP A 258 11.43 33.61 12.92
CA ASP A 258 12.67 32.90 12.62
C ASP A 258 12.50 31.38 12.62
N VAL A 259 11.26 30.90 12.75
CA VAL A 259 10.85 29.48 12.78
C VAL A 259 9.59 29.24 11.94
N ILE A 260 9.44 28.01 11.45
CA ILE A 260 8.24 27.52 10.78
C ILE A 260 7.52 26.58 11.75
N ALA A 261 6.29 26.91 12.14
CA ALA A 261 5.40 26.04 12.88
C ALA A 261 4.56 25.23 11.90
N LEU A 262 4.70 23.90 11.95
CA LEU A 262 4.00 22.96 11.09
C LEU A 262 3.14 22.02 11.93
N HIS A 263 1.82 22.08 11.77
CA HIS A 263 0.90 21.12 12.36
C HIS A 263 0.53 20.08 11.31
N THR A 264 0.91 18.84 11.55
CA THR A 264 0.67 17.73 10.63
C THR A 264 -0.57 16.93 11.00
N ARG A 265 -1.13 16.23 10.02
CA ARG A 265 -2.23 15.29 10.19
C ARG A 265 -1.72 13.94 10.68
N SER A 266 -2.55 13.23 11.44
CA SER A 266 -2.36 11.80 11.71
C SER A 266 -2.83 10.96 10.51
N GLY A 267 -2.46 9.67 10.45
CA GLY A 267 -2.93 8.76 9.41
C GLY A 267 -4.46 8.70 9.31
N PHE A 268 -5.17 8.73 10.45
CA PHE A 268 -6.62 8.81 10.52
C PHE A 268 -7.17 10.08 9.87
N GLN A 269 -6.59 11.24 10.18
CA GLN A 269 -7.02 12.52 9.61
C GLN A 269 -6.75 12.57 8.10
N ILE A 270 -5.66 11.97 7.61
CA ILE A 270 -5.39 11.86 6.17
C ILE A 270 -6.46 11.01 5.49
N LEU A 271 -6.79 9.84 6.04
CA LEU A 271 -7.84 8.98 5.48
C LEU A 271 -9.19 9.71 5.40
N TYR A 272 -9.52 10.49 6.44
CA TYR A 272 -10.75 11.27 6.50
C TYR A 272 -10.77 12.40 5.45
N GLU A 273 -9.62 13.04 5.23
CA GLU A 273 -9.46 14.03 4.16
C GLU A 273 -9.68 13.38 2.79
N LEU A 274 -9.03 12.25 2.52
CA LEU A 274 -9.17 11.52 1.25
C LEU A 274 -10.60 11.02 1.02
N ALA A 275 -11.30 10.63 2.09
CA ALA A 275 -12.69 10.19 2.02
C ALA A 275 -13.60 11.26 1.41
N THR A 276 -13.25 12.54 1.55
CA THR A 276 -14.01 13.67 1.00
C THR A 276 -13.99 13.71 -0.53
N PHE A 277 -13.01 13.07 -1.15
CA PHE A 277 -12.87 12.99 -2.61
C PHE A 277 -13.42 11.70 -3.22
N VAL A 278 -14.14 10.89 -2.43
CA VAL A 278 -14.88 9.73 -2.92
C VAL A 278 -16.14 10.20 -3.64
N GLN A 279 -16.25 9.85 -4.92
CA GLN A 279 -17.42 10.14 -5.75
C GLN A 279 -18.54 9.17 -5.39
N VAL A 280 -19.37 9.58 -4.44
CA VAL A 280 -20.61 8.87 -4.08
C VAL A 280 -21.75 9.29 -5.01
N PRO A 281 -22.73 8.40 -5.27
CA PRO A 281 -23.93 8.78 -6.01
C PRO A 281 -24.69 9.89 -5.29
N GLU A 282 -25.28 10.83 -6.05
CA GLU A 282 -26.10 11.91 -5.49
C GLU A 282 -27.27 11.39 -4.63
N GLU A 283 -27.81 10.22 -4.99
CA GLU A 283 -28.84 9.53 -4.20
C GLU A 283 -28.37 9.24 -2.77
N HIS A 284 -27.14 8.77 -2.59
CA HIS A 284 -26.60 8.44 -1.28
C HIS A 284 -26.39 9.69 -0.42
N GLU A 285 -26.08 10.84 -1.03
CA GLU A 285 -26.00 12.10 -0.30
C GLU A 285 -27.38 12.62 0.09
N ARG A 286 -28.34 12.57 -0.85
CA ARG A 286 -29.73 12.99 -0.60
C ARG A 286 -30.39 12.16 0.50
N GLU A 287 -30.06 10.88 0.59
CA GLU A 287 -30.54 9.95 1.64
C GLU A 287 -29.73 10.03 2.93
N MET A 288 -28.72 10.91 3.02
CA MET A 288 -27.81 11.05 4.16
C MET A 288 -27.06 9.75 4.51
N ARG A 289 -26.80 8.90 3.51
CA ARG A 289 -25.97 7.68 3.64
C ARG A 289 -24.48 8.03 3.68
N ALA A 290 -24.07 9.10 2.99
CA ALA A 290 -22.70 9.58 2.94
C ALA A 290 -22.59 11.05 3.33
N TYR A 291 -21.41 11.46 3.82
CA TYR A 291 -21.12 12.88 4.00
C TYR A 291 -21.19 13.63 2.66
N PRO A 292 -21.58 14.93 2.66
CA PRO A 292 -21.70 15.70 1.43
C PRO A 292 -20.34 15.97 0.77
N HIS A 293 -20.34 16.27 -0.53
CA HIS A 293 -19.15 16.75 -1.24
C HIS A 293 -18.61 18.06 -0.64
N LEU A 294 -17.30 18.33 -0.82
CA LEU A 294 -16.79 19.69 -0.66
C LEU A 294 -17.55 20.62 -1.62
N PRO A 295 -18.07 21.77 -1.15
CA PRO A 295 -18.62 22.75 -2.06
C PRO A 295 -17.53 23.18 -3.05
N ALA A 296 -17.91 23.37 -4.31
CA ALA A 296 -17.00 23.93 -5.28
C ALA A 296 -16.47 25.28 -4.77
N ALA A 297 -15.18 25.53 -4.95
CA ALA A 297 -14.62 26.84 -4.69
C ALA A 297 -15.38 27.89 -5.53
N ALA A 298 -15.63 29.06 -4.95
CA ALA A 298 -16.27 30.17 -5.67
C ALA A 298 -15.50 30.49 -6.96
N GLU A 299 -16.23 30.81 -8.04
CA GLU A 299 -15.63 31.11 -9.35
C GLU A 299 -14.52 32.16 -9.23
N GLY A 300 -13.34 31.86 -9.79
CA GLY A 300 -12.17 32.73 -9.78
C GLY A 300 -11.26 32.60 -8.54
N ARG A 301 -11.60 31.77 -7.54
CA ARG A 301 -10.70 31.47 -6.42
C ARG A 301 -9.63 30.46 -6.86
N GLU A 302 -8.36 30.78 -6.61
CA GLU A 302 -7.26 29.83 -6.76
C GLU A 302 -7.47 28.67 -5.78
N SER A 303 -7.64 27.45 -6.30
CA SER A 303 -7.81 26.23 -5.50
C SER A 303 -6.79 25.18 -5.91
N LEU A 304 -6.48 24.27 -5.00
CA LEU A 304 -5.65 23.13 -5.32
C LEU A 304 -6.47 22.07 -6.06
N PRO A 305 -5.85 21.25 -6.93
CA PRO A 305 -6.54 20.12 -7.52
C PRO A 305 -6.98 19.12 -6.44
N PRO A 306 -8.03 18.31 -6.70
CA PRO A 306 -8.43 17.28 -5.75
C PRO A 306 -7.26 16.36 -5.43
N LEU A 307 -7.13 16.00 -4.15
CA LEU A 307 -6.05 15.15 -3.65
C LEU A 307 -6.00 13.81 -4.39
N ILE A 308 -7.17 13.18 -4.53
CA ILE A 308 -7.34 11.88 -5.14
C ILE A 308 -8.67 11.86 -5.89
N ARG A 309 -8.77 11.01 -6.91
CA ARG A 309 -10.04 10.68 -7.56
C ARG A 309 -10.40 9.23 -7.29
N ILE A 310 -11.46 9.03 -6.51
CA ILE A 310 -12.04 7.70 -6.27
C ILE A 310 -13.41 7.69 -6.93
N GLU A 311 -13.52 6.97 -8.05
CA GLU A 311 -14.72 6.88 -8.88
C GLU A 311 -15.66 5.78 -8.36
N SER A 312 -16.93 5.82 -8.76
CA SER A 312 -17.91 4.77 -8.43
C SER A 312 -18.83 4.39 -9.59
N SER A 313 -19.28 3.12 -9.60
CA SER A 313 -20.15 2.52 -10.61
C SER A 313 -20.86 1.29 -10.06
N GLU A 314 -21.90 0.85 -10.76
CA GLU A 314 -22.62 -0.40 -10.45
C GLU A 314 -21.84 -1.63 -10.90
N ASP A 315 -21.16 -1.53 -12.05
CA ASP A 315 -20.32 -2.60 -12.58
C ASP A 315 -18.86 -2.47 -12.14
N LYS A 316 -18.16 -3.61 -12.06
CA LYS A 316 -16.74 -3.62 -11.72
C LYS A 316 -15.89 -3.00 -12.84
N PRO A 317 -14.97 -2.07 -12.53
CA PRO A 317 -14.08 -1.48 -13.55
C PRO A 317 -13.09 -2.51 -14.11
N ALA A 318 -12.83 -2.44 -15.41
CA ALA A 318 -11.89 -3.33 -16.09
C ALA A 318 -10.40 -2.99 -15.83
N ASP A 319 -10.06 -1.71 -15.72
CA ASP A 319 -8.69 -1.22 -15.54
C ASP A 319 -8.59 -0.27 -14.32
N ALA A 320 -8.30 -0.85 -13.16
CA ALA A 320 -8.19 -0.14 -11.90
C ALA A 320 -6.84 -0.42 -11.22
N PHE A 321 -6.25 0.62 -10.62
CA PHE A 321 -5.08 0.48 -9.77
C PHE A 321 -5.43 -0.21 -8.43
N ALA A 322 -6.58 0.13 -7.89
CA ALA A 322 -7.20 -0.48 -6.71
C ALA A 322 -8.71 -0.41 -6.89
N THR A 323 -9.43 -1.46 -6.51
CA THR A 323 -10.89 -1.53 -6.62
C THR A 323 -11.47 -2.31 -5.45
N ILE A 324 -12.62 -1.86 -4.95
CA ILE A 324 -13.38 -2.50 -3.87
C ILE A 324 -14.88 -2.46 -4.20
N PHE A 325 -15.65 -3.36 -3.59
CA PHE A 325 -17.10 -3.30 -3.57
C PHE A 325 -17.55 -2.93 -2.15
N TYR A 326 -18.45 -1.94 -2.03
CA TYR A 326 -18.96 -1.49 -0.75
C TYR A 326 -20.43 -1.07 -0.88
N GLY A 327 -21.29 -1.67 -0.06
CA GLY A 327 -22.74 -1.53 -0.18
C GLY A 327 -23.25 -2.17 -1.47
N ASP A 328 -23.67 -1.33 -2.40
CA ASP A 328 -24.28 -1.65 -3.69
C ASP A 328 -23.41 -1.24 -4.89
N ARG A 329 -22.19 -0.75 -4.66
CA ARG A 329 -21.33 -0.14 -5.70
C ARG A 329 -19.87 -0.54 -5.63
N TRP A 330 -19.23 -0.49 -6.80
CA TRP A 330 -17.78 -0.55 -6.94
C TRP A 330 -17.18 0.85 -6.80
N TYR A 331 -16.03 0.91 -6.12
CA TYR A 331 -15.20 2.11 -6.02
C TYR A 331 -13.79 1.78 -6.49
N TRP A 332 -13.13 2.72 -7.17
CA TRP A 332 -11.78 2.49 -7.67
C TRP A 332 -10.96 3.75 -7.87
N ILE A 333 -9.64 3.54 -7.94
CA ILE A 333 -8.68 4.52 -8.47
C ILE A 333 -8.29 4.05 -9.87
N GLY A 334 -8.45 4.91 -10.87
CA GLY A 334 -8.11 4.59 -12.26
C GLY A 334 -6.62 4.28 -12.45
N ASN A 335 -6.28 3.26 -13.24
CA ASN A 335 -4.88 2.88 -13.42
C ASN A 335 -4.04 3.93 -14.18
N ARG A 336 -4.72 4.77 -14.97
CA ARG A 336 -4.17 5.89 -15.75
C ARG A 336 -4.07 7.20 -14.95
N ASP A 337 -4.55 7.22 -13.70
CA ASP A 337 -4.51 8.38 -12.84
C ASP A 337 -3.22 8.40 -12.01
N LEU A 338 -2.14 8.91 -12.62
CA LEU A 338 -0.83 9.01 -11.96
C LEU A 338 -0.85 9.91 -10.71
N PRO A 339 -1.51 11.10 -10.70
CA PRO A 339 -1.65 11.89 -9.48
C PRO A 339 -2.27 11.11 -8.31
N SER A 340 -3.42 10.47 -8.53
CA SER A 340 -4.08 9.68 -7.49
C SER A 340 -3.24 8.49 -7.03
N LYS A 341 -2.55 7.80 -7.95
CA LYS A 341 -1.63 6.71 -7.63
C LYS A 341 -0.44 7.18 -6.79
N GLY A 342 0.11 8.35 -7.13
CA GLY A 342 1.21 8.97 -6.40
C GLY A 342 0.80 9.27 -4.97
N LEU A 343 -0.35 9.91 -4.76
CA LEU A 343 -0.83 10.22 -3.42
C LEU A 343 -1.23 8.98 -2.62
N PHE A 344 -1.92 8.02 -3.25
CA PHE A 344 -2.27 6.78 -2.57
C PHE A 344 -1.03 6.00 -2.15
N SER A 345 0.01 5.98 -2.98
CA SER A 345 1.29 5.34 -2.64
C SER A 345 2.02 6.10 -1.53
N PHE A 346 1.97 7.45 -1.52
CA PHE A 346 2.47 8.28 -0.41
C PHE A 346 1.81 7.87 0.91
N LEU A 347 0.49 7.74 0.93
CA LEU A 347 -0.25 7.32 2.12
C LEU A 347 0.22 5.94 2.61
N LEU A 348 0.35 4.96 1.71
CA LEU A 348 0.82 3.62 2.10
C LEU A 348 2.21 3.67 2.74
N VAL A 349 3.13 4.45 2.16
CA VAL A 349 4.49 4.66 2.72
C VAL A 349 4.44 5.39 4.06
N MET A 350 3.53 6.34 4.26
CA MET A 350 3.39 7.03 5.55
C MET A 350 2.82 6.09 6.62
N LEU A 351 1.83 5.27 6.27
CA LEU A 351 1.26 4.30 7.20
C LEU A 351 2.29 3.25 7.63
N THR A 352 3.16 2.78 6.74
CA THR A 352 4.26 1.87 7.13
C THR A 352 5.28 2.52 8.05
N LEU A 353 5.66 3.75 7.75
CA LEU A 353 6.61 4.49 8.58
C LEU A 353 6.03 4.75 9.97
N ALA A 354 4.71 4.90 10.08
CA ALA A 354 4.01 5.00 11.36
C ALA A 354 3.94 3.66 12.13
N GLU A 355 3.84 2.52 11.41
CA GLU A 355 3.87 1.17 12.00
C GLU A 355 5.25 0.76 12.53
N SER A 356 6.33 1.31 11.96
CA SER A 356 7.73 0.95 12.23
C SER A 356 8.27 1.47 13.58
N GLY A 357 7.56 1.21 14.67
CA GLY A 357 8.02 1.48 16.04
C GLY A 357 9.02 0.42 16.55
N PRO A 358 9.75 0.68 17.66
CA PRO A 358 10.74 -0.24 18.26
C PRO A 358 10.20 -1.64 18.59
N ASP A 359 8.88 -1.78 18.70
CA ASP A 359 8.19 -3.01 19.10
C ASP A 359 7.37 -3.65 17.97
N ALA A 360 7.55 -3.23 16.72
CA ALA A 360 6.85 -3.85 15.59
C ALA A 360 7.38 -5.28 15.40
N PRO A 361 6.54 -6.33 15.52
CA PRO A 361 6.98 -7.69 15.24
C PRO A 361 7.39 -7.77 13.78
N SER A 362 8.62 -8.23 13.51
CA SER A 362 9.05 -8.44 12.13
C SER A 362 8.19 -9.52 11.49
N PRO A 363 7.51 -9.26 10.36
CA PRO A 363 6.76 -10.30 9.67
C PRO A 363 7.77 -11.35 9.18
N PHE A 364 7.61 -12.59 9.64
CA PHE A 364 8.43 -13.70 9.16
C PHE A 364 7.55 -14.76 8.51
N VAL A 365 7.94 -15.14 7.29
CA VAL A 365 7.29 -16.23 6.55
C VAL A 365 7.97 -17.52 6.98
N THR A 366 7.23 -18.42 7.62
CA THR A 366 7.76 -19.75 7.96
C THR A 366 7.31 -20.75 6.90
N ILE A 367 8.24 -21.14 6.05
CA ILE A 367 8.03 -22.17 5.04
C ILE A 367 8.65 -23.46 5.59
N GLN A 368 7.83 -24.45 5.93
CA GLN A 368 8.32 -25.77 6.35
C GLN A 368 8.87 -26.50 5.12
N ALA A 369 10.19 -26.69 5.04
CA ALA A 369 10.81 -27.50 4.01
C ALA A 369 10.77 -28.97 4.44
N ASN A 370 10.02 -29.80 3.71
CA ASN A 370 10.09 -31.27 3.81
C ASN A 370 10.61 -31.85 2.51
#